data_AF-A0A9P5U5J0-F1
#
_entry.id   AF-A0A9P5U5J0-F1
#
_cell.length_a   1.000
_cell.length_b   1.000
_cell.length_c   1.000
_cell.angle_alpha   90.00
_cell.angle_beta   90.00
_cell.angle_gamma   90.00
#
_symmetry.space_group_name_H-M   'P 1'
#
loop_
_entity.id
_entity.type
_entity.pdbx_description
1 polymer ?
#
loop_
_entity_poly.entity_id
_entity_poly.type
_entity_poly.pdbx_seq_one_letter_code
_entity_poly.pdbx_strand_id
1 'polypeptide(L)'
;VQLLLEHKVDVNAQGGQYVNALYAAVVDGNKDIVQLLLEHKADANAQGGMYGNALQAAAARGNKDIVQLLLEHKTDPNAQGGHFGNALQAAAAKGNKDIVQLLLEHKADANAQGGMYGNVLQAAA
;
A
#
# COMPACT_ATOMS: atom_id res chain seq x y z
N VAL A 1 -9.56 -15.92 -8.56
CA VAL A 1 -10.08 -14.72 -7.86
C VAL A 1 -11.42 -14.29 -8.44
N GLN A 2 -11.53 -14.02 -9.75
CA GLN A 2 -12.78 -13.60 -10.40
C GLN A 2 -14.01 -14.47 -10.05
N LEU A 3 -13.93 -15.79 -10.24
CA LEU A 3 -15.04 -16.70 -9.93
C LEU A 3 -15.54 -16.57 -8.48
N LEU A 4 -14.64 -16.34 -7.52
CA LEU A 4 -15.03 -16.17 -6.10
C LEU A 4 -15.76 -14.84 -5.88
N LEU A 5 -15.34 -13.77 -6.55
CA LEU A 5 -15.99 -12.45 -6.47
C LEU A 5 -17.38 -12.47 -7.11
N GLU A 6 -17.55 -13.21 -8.22
CA GLU A 6 -18.87 -13.44 -8.85
C GLU A 6 -19.85 -14.16 -7.91
N HIS A 7 -19.34 -14.97 -6.98
CA HIS A 7 -20.14 -15.63 -5.93
C HIS A 7 -20.33 -14.77 -4.66
N LYS A 8 -20.07 -13.46 -4.74
CA LYS A 8 -20.30 -12.48 -3.65
C LYS A 8 -19.54 -12.81 -2.36
N VAL A 9 -18.36 -13.43 -2.47
CA VAL A 9 -17.44 -13.51 -1.34
C VAL A 9 -17.07 -12.08 -0.92
N ASP A 10 -16.98 -11.85 0.39
CA ASP A 10 -16.54 -10.56 0.91
C ASP A 10 -15.08 -10.29 0.51
N VAL A 11 -14.88 -9.37 -0.43
CA VAL A 11 -13.57 -8.94 -0.92
C VAL A 11 -12.67 -8.38 0.19
N ASN A 12 -13.28 -7.89 1.27
CA ASN A 12 -12.62 -7.26 2.40
C ASN A 12 -12.46 -8.19 3.60
N ALA A 13 -12.78 -9.47 3.46
CA ALA A 13 -12.60 -10.45 4.53
C ALA A 13 -11.15 -10.40 5.04
N GLN A 14 -11.01 -10.17 6.35
CA GLN A 14 -9.71 -10.04 7.00
C GLN A 14 -9.30 -11.33 7.73
N GLY A 15 -8.02 -11.70 7.63
CA GLY A 15 -7.45 -12.83 8.36
C GLY A 15 -6.08 -13.28 7.84
N GLY A 16 -5.46 -14.18 8.61
CA GLY A 16 -4.17 -14.78 8.27
C GLY A 16 -3.00 -13.77 8.26
N GLN A 17 -1.88 -14.20 7.70
CA GLN A 17 -0.63 -13.43 7.67
C GLN A 17 -0.72 -12.15 6.82
N TYR A 18 -1.54 -12.15 5.77
CA TYR A 18 -1.61 -11.08 4.78
C TYR A 18 -2.74 -10.07 5.03
N VAL A 19 -3.47 -10.16 6.15
CA VAL A 19 -4.64 -9.32 6.45
C VAL A 19 -5.79 -9.47 5.47
N ASN A 20 -5.66 -9.18 4.18
CA ASN A 20 -6.72 -9.35 3.20
C ASN A 20 -6.15 -9.75 1.82
N ALA A 21 -7.06 -10.03 0.86
CA ALA A 21 -6.68 -10.45 -0.48
C ALA A 21 -5.90 -9.37 -1.25
N LEU A 22 -6.24 -8.10 -1.07
CA LEU A 22 -5.58 -6.99 -1.75
C LEU A 22 -4.11 -6.86 -1.32
N TYR A 23 -3.87 -6.87 -0.01
CA TYR A 23 -2.52 -6.83 0.55
C TYR A 23 -1.70 -8.04 0.08
N ALA A 24 -2.29 -9.25 0.08
CA ALA A 24 -1.61 -10.44 -0.44
C ALA A 24 -1.18 -10.27 -1.92
N ALA A 25 -2.07 -9.77 -2.78
CA ALA A 25 -1.78 -9.52 -4.19
C ALA A 25 -0.69 -8.45 -4.39
N VAL A 26 -0.68 -7.41 -3.56
CA VAL A 26 0.38 -6.38 -3.58
C VAL A 26 1.74 -6.95 -3.15
N VAL A 27 1.77 -7.78 -2.10
CA VAL A 27 2.99 -8.43 -1.63
C VAL A 27 3.49 -9.47 -2.63
N ASP A 28 2.62 -10.10 -3.40
CA ASP A 28 3.01 -10.95 -4.53
C ASP A 28 3.56 -10.10 -5.71
N GLY A 29 3.00 -8.90 -5.91
CA GLY A 29 3.30 -8.03 -7.05
C GLY A 29 2.40 -8.28 -8.26
N ASN A 30 1.26 -8.96 -8.04
CA ASN A 30 0.32 -9.34 -9.09
C ASN A 30 -0.63 -8.18 -9.43
N LYS A 31 -0.19 -7.30 -10.33
CA LYS A 31 -0.94 -6.10 -10.76
C LYS A 31 -2.36 -6.42 -11.24
N ASP A 32 -2.54 -7.51 -11.99
CA ASP A 32 -3.85 -7.88 -12.54
C ASP A 32 -4.85 -8.26 -11.43
N ILE A 33 -4.39 -9.01 -10.42
CA ILE A 33 -5.22 -9.33 -9.26
C ILE A 33 -5.49 -8.07 -8.41
N VAL A 34 -4.49 -7.20 -8.24
CA VAL A 34 -4.68 -5.92 -7.53
C VAL A 34 -5.76 -5.10 -8.22
N GLN A 35 -5.69 -4.95 -9.54
CA GLN A 35 -6.69 -4.22 -10.31
C GLN A 35 -8.08 -4.83 -10.15
N LEU A 36 -8.21 -6.15 -10.34
CA LEU A 36 -9.49 -6.85 -10.20
C LEU A 36 -10.11 -6.66 -8.80
N LEU A 37 -9.31 -6.70 -7.74
CA LEU A 37 -9.78 -6.51 -6.37
C LEU A 37 -10.23 -5.07 -6.12
N LEU A 38 -9.49 -4.08 -6.63
CA LEU A 38 -9.85 -2.66 -6.51
C LEU A 38 -11.13 -2.32 -7.29
N GLU A 39 -11.32 -2.90 -8.48
CA GLU A 39 -12.57 -2.80 -9.26
C GLU A 39 -13.77 -3.34 -8.47
N HIS A 40 -13.54 -4.32 -7.60
CA HIS A 40 -14.52 -4.88 -6.66
C HIS A 40 -14.55 -4.17 -5.30
N LYS A 41 -13.94 -2.98 -5.18
CA LYS A 41 -13.93 -2.13 -3.98
C LYS A 41 -13.21 -2.74 -2.76
N ALA A 42 -12.12 -3.45 -3.00
CA ALA A 42 -11.22 -3.86 -1.93
C ALA A 42 -10.64 -2.65 -1.18
N ASP A 43 -10.57 -2.75 0.15
CA ASP A 43 -10.04 -1.73 1.04
C ASP A 43 -8.51 -1.80 1.11
N ALA A 44 -7.86 -0.80 0.51
CA ALA A 44 -6.41 -0.63 0.53
C ALA A 44 -5.87 -0.10 1.88
N ASN A 45 -6.74 0.42 2.74
CA ASN A 45 -6.37 1.02 4.03
C ASN A 45 -6.35 0.00 5.18
N ALA A 46 -6.78 -1.24 4.93
CA ALA A 46 -6.73 -2.32 5.91
C ALA A 46 -5.31 -2.45 6.51
N GLN A 47 -5.24 -2.38 7.83
CA GLN A 47 -3.98 -2.34 8.56
C GLN A 47 -3.52 -3.74 9.00
N GLY A 48 -2.22 -3.97 8.91
CA GLY A 48 -1.49 -5.13 9.38
C GLY A 48 -0.55 -5.71 8.33
N GLY A 49 -0.27 -7.01 8.44
CA GLY A 49 0.83 -7.63 7.70
C GLY A 49 2.20 -7.03 8.06
N MET A 50 3.22 -7.46 7.35
CA MET A 50 4.61 -7.03 7.56
C MET A 50 4.85 -5.52 7.34
N TYR A 51 4.16 -4.91 6.36
CA TYR A 51 4.45 -3.55 5.90
C TYR A 51 3.50 -2.49 6.42
N GLY A 52 2.29 -2.85 6.90
CA GLY A 52 1.29 -1.89 7.39
C GLY A 52 -0.01 -1.90 6.60
N ASN A 53 0.01 -1.45 5.35
CA ASN A 53 -1.15 -1.52 4.46
C ASN A 53 -0.70 -1.77 3.02
N ALA A 54 -1.65 -1.87 2.09
CA ALA A 54 -1.34 -2.17 0.69
C ALA A 54 -0.40 -1.13 0.05
N LEU A 55 -0.64 0.16 0.27
CA LEU A 55 0.18 1.22 -0.31
C LEU A 55 1.60 1.24 0.27
N GLN A 56 1.75 1.03 1.59
CA GLN A 56 3.04 0.89 2.25
C GLN A 56 3.82 -0.32 1.72
N ALA A 57 3.15 -1.46 1.52
CA ALA A 57 3.77 -2.67 0.96
C ALA A 57 4.27 -2.44 -0.47
N ALA A 58 3.44 -1.85 -1.35
CA ALA A 58 3.83 -1.53 -2.71
C ALA A 58 5.02 -0.57 -2.77
N ALA A 59 4.99 0.46 -1.92
CA ALA A 59 6.03 1.47 -1.82
C ALA A 59 7.36 0.90 -1.30
N ALA A 60 7.33 0.07 -0.27
CA ALA A 60 8.52 -0.60 0.26
C ALA A 60 9.14 -1.58 -0.75
N ARG A 61 8.30 -2.28 -1.53
CA ARG A 61 8.78 -3.27 -2.51
C ARG A 61 9.28 -2.67 -3.83
N GLY A 62 9.11 -1.37 -4.05
CA GLY A 62 9.54 -0.74 -5.30
C GLY A 62 8.59 -0.95 -6.47
N ASN A 63 7.34 -1.38 -6.21
CA ASN A 63 6.36 -1.70 -7.25
C ASN A 63 5.62 -0.43 -7.70
N LYS A 64 6.28 0.45 -8.47
CA LYS A 64 5.72 1.74 -8.91
C LYS A 64 4.36 1.62 -9.59
N ASP A 65 4.19 0.65 -10.47
CA ASP A 65 2.92 0.39 -11.16
C ASP A 65 1.74 0.12 -10.21
N ILE A 66 2.00 -0.63 -9.13
CA ILE A 66 0.99 -0.95 -8.13
C ILE A 66 0.72 0.26 -7.24
N VAL A 67 1.75 1.04 -6.90
CA VAL A 67 1.57 2.33 -6.19
C VAL A 67 0.67 3.25 -7.00
N GLN A 68 0.96 3.42 -8.30
CA GLN A 68 0.15 4.25 -9.19
C GLN A 68 -1.31 3.75 -9.23
N LEU A 69 -1.52 2.45 -9.44
CA LEU A 69 -2.85 1.85 -9.51
C LEU A 69 -3.67 2.05 -8.22
N LEU A 70 -3.04 1.91 -7.05
CA LEU A 70 -3.69 2.14 -5.75
C LEU A 70 -4.09 3.61 -5.56
N LEU A 71 -3.23 4.54 -5.96
CA LEU A 71 -3.50 5.99 -5.88
C LEU A 71 -4.62 6.41 -6.83
N GLU A 72 -4.65 5.86 -8.06
CA GLU A 72 -5.73 6.07 -9.04
C GLU A 72 -7.08 5.58 -8.51
N HIS A 73 -7.08 4.54 -7.65
CA HIS A 73 -8.26 4.04 -6.95
C HIS A 73 -8.55 4.75 -5.61
N LYS A 74 -8.04 5.98 -5.44
CA LYS A 74 -8.33 6.86 -4.29
C LYS A 74 -7.89 6.31 -2.93
N THR A 75 -6.84 5.48 -2.90
CA THR A 75 -6.18 5.11 -1.65
C THR A 75 -5.60 6.38 -0.99
N ASP A 76 -5.73 6.50 0.32
CA ASP A 76 -5.17 7.65 1.04
C ASP A 76 -3.63 7.55 1.08
N PRO A 77 -2.89 8.46 0.41
CA PRO A 77 -1.43 8.44 0.41
C PRO A 77 -0.84 8.67 1.81
N ASN A 78 -1.63 9.25 2.72
CA ASN A 78 -1.21 9.63 4.07
C ASN A 78 -1.64 8.62 5.14
N ALA A 79 -2.26 7.50 4.75
CA ALA A 79 -2.72 6.46 5.66
C ALA A 79 -1.58 6.02 6.59
N GLN A 80 -1.76 6.36 7.88
CA GLN A 80 -0.78 6.07 8.92
C GLN A 80 -0.95 4.66 9.46
N GLY A 81 0.16 4.07 9.91
CA GLY A 81 0.20 2.79 10.60
C GLY A 81 1.38 1.93 10.14
N GLY A 82 1.40 0.68 10.59
CA GLY A 82 2.45 -0.27 10.22
C GLY A 82 3.85 0.10 10.71
N HIS A 83 4.83 -0.62 10.19
CA HIS A 83 6.23 -0.48 10.58
C HIS A 83 6.85 0.84 10.10
N PHE A 84 6.48 1.29 8.90
CA PHE A 84 7.08 2.46 8.27
C PHE A 84 6.38 3.77 8.61
N GLY A 85 5.19 3.77 9.19
CA GLY A 85 4.41 4.98 9.42
C GLY A 85 3.48 5.29 8.25
N ASN A 86 4.01 5.57 7.06
CA ASN A 86 3.22 5.72 5.83
C ASN A 86 3.98 5.28 4.57
N ALA A 87 3.32 5.35 3.41
CA ALA A 87 3.90 4.90 2.15
C ALA A 87 5.12 5.71 1.71
N LEU A 88 5.13 7.03 2.00
CA LEU A 88 6.24 7.91 1.67
C LEU A 88 7.50 7.55 2.48
N GLN A 89 7.34 7.32 3.79
CA GLN A 89 8.41 6.84 4.66
C GLN A 89 8.88 5.43 4.26
N ALA A 90 7.97 4.55 3.82
CA ALA A 90 8.31 3.22 3.31
C ALA A 90 9.16 3.26 2.04
N ALA A 91 8.79 4.11 1.06
CA ALA A 91 9.56 4.31 -0.16
C ALA A 91 10.94 4.91 0.12
N ALA A 92 11.01 5.90 1.02
CA ALA A 92 12.25 6.54 1.44
C ALA A 92 13.21 5.55 2.11
N ALA A 93 12.72 4.76 3.07
CA ALA A 93 13.49 3.71 3.77
C ALA A 93 14.05 2.62 2.86
N LYS A 94 13.50 2.47 1.66
CA LYS A 94 13.94 1.48 0.67
C LYS A 94 14.68 2.10 -0.52
N GLY A 95 14.86 3.43 -0.53
CA GLY A 95 15.57 4.14 -1.60
C GLY A 95 14.80 4.24 -2.93
N ASN A 96 13.48 4.02 -2.92
CA ASN A 96 12.64 4.02 -4.12
C ASN A 96 12.26 5.45 -4.55
N LYS A 97 13.22 6.16 -5.15
CA LYS A 97 13.11 7.61 -5.47
C LYS A 97 11.96 7.97 -6.40
N ASP A 98 11.68 7.13 -7.38
CA ASP A 98 10.59 7.28 -8.33
C ASP A 98 9.21 7.15 -7.66
N ILE A 99 9.09 6.28 -6.66
CA ILE A 99 7.89 6.13 -5.84
C ILE A 99 7.75 7.30 -4.86
N VAL A 100 8.86 7.77 -4.26
CA VAL A 100 8.85 8.98 -3.43
C VAL A 100 8.28 10.15 -4.23
N GLN A 101 8.78 10.36 -5.45
CA GLN A 101 8.26 11.41 -6.33
C GLN A 101 6.77 11.21 -6.64
N LEU A 102 6.35 10.00 -7.03
CA LEU A 102 4.96 9.71 -7.34
C LEU A 102 4.00 9.98 -6.16
N LEU A 103 4.40 9.60 -4.94
CA LEU A 103 3.61 9.84 -3.73
C LEU A 103 3.48 11.33 -3.41
N LEU A 104 4.56 12.10 -3.60
CA LEU A 104 4.52 13.56 -3.42
C LEU A 104 3.63 14.25 -4.46
N GLU A 105 3.66 13.79 -5.72
CA GLU A 105 2.73 14.24 -6.77
C GLU A 105 1.26 13.96 -6.39
N HIS A 106 1.03 12.89 -5.63
CA HIS A 106 -0.28 12.53 -5.07
C HIS A 106 -0.54 13.11 -3.68
N LYS A 107 0.19 14.17 -3.27
CA LYS A 107 -0.04 14.91 -2.01
C LYS A 107 0.22 14.11 -0.73
N ALA A 108 1.18 13.19 -0.76
CA ALA A 108 1.73 12.63 0.47
C ALA A 108 2.39 13.73 1.31
N ASP A 109 2.14 13.74 2.61
CA ASP A 109 2.68 14.69 3.57
C ASP A 109 4.11 14.33 3.95
N ALA A 110 5.06 15.11 3.44
CA ALA A 110 6.48 14.97 3.75
C ALA A 110 6.83 15.31 5.20
N ASN A 111 5.94 15.98 5.95
CA ASN A 111 6.14 16.31 7.36
C ASN A 111 5.45 15.32 8.30
N ALA A 112 4.76 14.31 7.77
CA ALA A 112 4.10 13.30 8.58
C ALA A 112 5.11 12.64 9.52
N GLN A 113 4.71 12.53 10.79
CA GLN A 113 5.47 11.85 11.83
C GLN A 113 4.88 10.48 12.11
N GLY A 114 5.72 9.48 12.36
CA GLY A 114 5.29 8.13 12.69
C GLY A 114 6.32 7.07 12.31
N GLY A 115 5.91 5.82 12.45
CA GLY A 115 6.76 4.67 12.11
C GLY A 115 8.01 4.54 12.99
N MET A 116 8.83 3.55 12.67
CA MET A 116 10.10 3.30 13.37
C MET A 116 11.12 4.44 13.21
N TYR A 117 11.09 5.15 12.08
CA TYR A 117 12.09 6.16 11.72
C TYR A 117 11.73 7.56 12.21
N GLY A 118 10.47 7.82 12.56
CA GLY A 118 10.00 9.12 13.04
C GLY A 118 9.49 10.04 11.93
N ASN A 119 10.24 10.22 10.84
CA ASN A 119 9.80 10.99 9.66
C ASN A 119 10.51 10.53 8.36
N VAL A 120 10.13 11.11 7.22
CA VAL A 120 10.68 10.72 5.89
C VAL A 120 12.18 10.99 5.73
N LEU A 121 12.71 12.07 6.32
CA LEU A 121 14.13 12.40 6.22
C LEU A 121 14.98 11.42 7.04
N GLN A 122 14.50 11.04 8.22
CA GLN A 122 15.14 10.01 9.04
C GLN A 122 15.02 8.62 8.41
N ALA A 123 13.91 8.34 7.72
CA ALA A 123 13.74 7.08 6.98
C ALA A 123 14.70 6.98 5.79
N ALA A 124 15.05 8.08 5.13
CA ALA A 124 15.92 8.11 3.96
C ALA A 124 17.44 8.05 4.28
N ALA A 125 17.83 8.08 5.56
CA ALA A 125 19.22 8.12 6.02
C ALA A 125 19.85 6.74 6.10
#